data_AF-A0A0F2RE94-F1
#
_entry.id   AF-A0A0F2RE94-F1
#
_cell.length_a   1.000
_cell.length_b   1.000
_cell.length_c   1.000
_cell.angle_alpha   90.00
_cell.angle_beta   90.00
_cell.angle_gamma   90.00
#
_symmetry.space_group_name_H-M   'P 1'
#
loop_
_entity.id
_entity.type
_entity.pdbx_description
1 polymer ?
#
loop_
_entity_poly.entity_id
_entity_poly.type
_entity_poly.pdbx_seq_one_letter_code
_entity_poly.pdbx_strand_id
1 'polypeptide(L)' 'MTKTVAAISFNSNHSISMDVEDVQDISLGKPTQLDENQWACELVLHTANGNVAVQMLADGPDRFHIRENDDGGAF' A
#
# COMPACT_ATOMS: atom_id res chain seq x y z
N MET A 1 10.65 17.44 16.95
CA MET A 1 10.94 16.00 17.13
C MET A 1 10.39 15.28 15.92
N THR A 2 11.17 14.37 15.32
CA THR A 2 10.70 13.52 14.22
C THR A 2 9.72 12.49 14.80
N LYS A 3 8.48 12.46 14.32
CA LYS A 3 7.49 11.45 14.71
C LYS A 3 7.65 10.22 13.82
N THR A 4 7.48 9.03 14.40
CA THR A 4 7.44 7.77 13.65
C THR A 4 6.22 7.78 12.72
N VAL A 5 6.43 7.49 11.45
CA VAL A 5 5.34 7.41 10.46
C VAL A 5 4.74 6.01 10.44
N ALA A 6 5.58 4.97 10.48
CA ALA A 6 5.14 3.58 10.45
C ALA A 6 6.10 2.62 11.16
N ALA A 7 5.55 1.51 11.63
CA ALA A 7 6.27 0.29 12.01
C ALA A 7 5.86 -0.85 11.07
N ILE A 8 6.83 -1.47 10.40
CA ILE A 8 6.61 -2.47 9.36
C ILE A 8 7.20 -3.80 9.80
N SER A 9 6.40 -4.86 9.74
CA SER A 9 6.85 -6.23 10.02
C SER A 9 6.53 -7.15 8.84
N PHE A 10 7.53 -7.96 8.48
CA PHE A 10 7.40 -8.96 7.42
C PHE A 10 7.27 -10.33 8.06
N ASN A 11 6.06 -10.88 8.05
CA ASN A 11 5.84 -12.26 8.48
C ASN A 11 6.24 -13.26 7.39
N SER A 12 6.09 -12.88 6.11
CA SER A 12 6.53 -13.64 4.95
C SER A 12 6.65 -12.73 3.73
N ASN A 13 7.25 -13.22 2.64
CA ASN A 13 7.26 -12.50 1.36
C ASN A 13 5.87 -12.44 0.68
N HIS A 14 4.86 -13.11 1.25
CA HIS A 14 3.49 -13.14 0.77
C HIS A 14 2.59 -12.10 1.47
N SER A 15 3.00 -11.58 2.63
CA SER A 15 2.16 -10.67 3.43
C SER A 15 2.99 -9.62 4.17
N ILE A 16 2.63 -8.35 3.99
CA ILE A 16 3.19 -7.23 4.74
C ILE A 16 2.13 -6.76 5.75
N SER A 17 2.52 -6.57 7.01
CA SER A 17 1.68 -5.95 8.04
C SER A 17 2.35 -4.66 8.51
N MET A 18 1.58 -3.58 8.60
CA MET A 18 2.09 -2.25 8.93
C MET A 18 1.14 -1.57 9.89
N ASP A 19 1.71 -0.99 10.95
CA ASP A 19 1.02 -0.03 11.81
C ASP A 19 1.50 1.37 11.41
N VAL A 20 0.57 2.23 11.01
CA VAL A 20 0.86 3.57 10.47
C VAL A 20 0.07 4.61 11.25
N GLU A 21 0.77 5.63 11.73
CA GLU A 21 0.19 6.66 12.60
C GLU A 21 -0.37 7.83 11.78
N ASP A 22 -1.47 8.42 12.24
CA ASP A 22 -2.10 9.62 11.67
C ASP A 22 -2.41 9.50 10.15
N VAL A 23 -2.90 8.34 9.67
CA VAL A 23 -3.29 8.14 8.27
C VAL A 23 -4.47 9.03 7.91
N GLN A 24 -4.34 9.76 6.80
CA GLN A 24 -5.35 10.67 6.26
C GLN A 24 -6.00 10.13 5.00
N ASP A 25 -5.22 9.42 4.17
CA ASP A 25 -5.68 8.85 2.90
C ASP A 25 -4.83 7.64 2.51
N ILE A 26 -5.44 6.72 1.78
CA ILE A 26 -4.79 5.56 1.18
C ILE A 26 -5.11 5.58 -0.30
N SER A 27 -4.09 5.82 -1.13
CA SER A 27 -4.24 5.89 -2.58
C SER A 27 -3.46 4.78 -3.28
N LEU A 28 -4.07 4.24 -4.33
CA LEU A 28 -3.43 3.28 -5.22
C LEU A 28 -3.20 3.97 -6.57
N GLY A 29 -1.95 3.93 -7.04
CA GLY A 29 -1.59 4.40 -8.36
C GLY A 29 -2.28 3.60 -9.47
N LYS A 30 -2.21 4.10 -10.70
CA LYS A 30 -2.66 3.32 -11.87
C LYS A 30 -1.62 2.24 -12.18
N PRO A 31 -2.02 0.96 -12.31
CA PRO A 31 -1.10 -0.08 -12.77
C PRO A 31 -0.45 0.30 -14.09
N THR A 32 0.87 0.16 -14.15
CA THR A 32 1.69 0.47 -15.32
C THR A 32 2.40 -0.79 -15.79
N GLN A 33 2.24 -1.13 -17.06
CA GLN A 33 2.95 -2.26 -17.66
C GLN A 33 4.43 -1.92 -17.85
N LEU A 34 5.32 -2.77 -17.35
CA LEU A 34 6.77 -2.64 -17.50
C LEU A 34 7.30 -3.55 -18.63
N ASP A 35 6.77 -4.77 -18.73
CA ASP A 35 7.07 -5.74 -19.79
C ASP A 35 5.82 -6.57 -20.17
N GLU A 36 5.96 -7.59 -21.04
CA GLU A 36 4.85 -8.43 -21.50
C GLU A 36 4.02 -9.09 -20.37
N ASN A 37 4.64 -9.46 -19.24
CA ASN A 37 4.00 -10.12 -18.10
C ASN A 37 4.38 -9.50 -16.73
N GLN A 38 4.84 -8.25 -16.72
CA GLN A 38 5.24 -7.55 -15.51
C GLN A 38 4.57 -6.19 -15.44
N TRP A 39 3.87 -5.98 -14.33
CA TRP A 39 3.17 -4.76 -14.01
C TRP A 39 3.69 -4.19 -12.70
N ALA A 40 3.65 -2.87 -12.58
CA ALA A 40 3.98 -2.14 -11.37
C ALA A 40 2.83 -1.27 -10.90
N CYS A 41 2.71 -1.11 -9.59
CA CYS A 41 1.80 -0.18 -8.97
C CYS A 41 2.39 0.34 -7.66
N GLU A 42 2.09 1.60 -7.32
CA GLU A 42 2.44 2.20 -6.05
C GLU A 42 1.20 2.30 -5.15
N LEU A 43 1.33 1.87 -3.89
CA LEU A 43 0.39 2.15 -2.82
C LEU A 43 1.00 3.25 -1.95
N VAL A 44 0.27 4.35 -1.76
CA VAL A 44 0.71 5.48 -0.93
C VAL A 44 -0.24 5.67 0.24
N LEU A 45 0.30 5.66 1.45
CA LEU A 45 -0.39 6.06 2.65
C LEU A 45 0.05 7.49 2.98
N HIS A 46 -0.89 8.43 2.91
CA HIS A 46 -0.68 9.82 3.27
C HIS A 46 -0.95 9.99 4.76
N THR A 47 0.02 10.53 5.51
CA THR A 47 -0.12 10.77 6.95
C THR A 47 0.15 12.23 7.30
N ALA A 48 -0.27 12.63 8.50
CA ALA A 48 0.03 13.98 8.99
C ALA A 48 1.54 14.28 9.13
N ASN A 49 2.38 13.23 9.14
CA ASN A 49 3.81 13.33 9.44
C ASN A 49 4.70 12.89 8.25
N GLY A 50 4.12 12.53 7.10
CA GLY A 50 4.85 12.08 5.92
C GLY A 50 4.04 11.12 5.06
N ASN A 51 4.71 10.42 4.15
CA ASN A 51 4.08 9.40 3.31
C ASN A 51 4.83 8.07 3.49
N VAL A 52 4.09 6.96 3.44
CA VAL A 52 4.64 5.62 3.25
C VAL A 52 4.28 5.18 1.84
N ALA A 53 5.28 4.85 1.03
CA ALA A 53 5.07 4.36 -0.33
C ALA A 53 5.54 2.90 -0.43
N VAL A 54 4.68 2.04 -0.96
CA VAL A 54 4.97 0.63 -1.24
C VAL A 54 4.93 0.41 -2.75
N GLN A 55 6.08 0.04 -3.31
CA GLN A 55 6.23 -0.30 -4.71
C GLN A 55 5.98 -1.80 -4.89
N MET A 56 5.02 -2.16 -5.74
CA MET A 56 4.55 -3.52 -5.91
C MET A 56 4.70 -3.97 -7.37
N LEU A 57 5.01 -5.25 -7.56
CA LEU A 57 5.08 -5.90 -8.86
C LEU A 57 4.08 -7.05 -8.94
N ALA A 58 3.49 -7.27 -10.12
CA ALA A 58 2.55 -8.37 -10.36
C ALA A 58 2.62 -8.89 -11.80
N ASP A 59 2.02 -10.05 -12.03
CA ASP A 59 1.89 -10.71 -13.34
C ASP A 59 0.73 -10.16 -14.19
N GLY A 60 -0.14 -9.33 -13.60
CA GLY A 60 -1.29 -8.71 -14.26
C GLY A 60 -1.78 -7.46 -13.53
N PRO A 61 -2.48 -6.54 -14.21
CA PRO A 61 -2.96 -5.29 -13.63
C PRO A 61 -4.13 -5.50 -12.66
N ASP A 62 -4.89 -6.58 -12.83
CA ASP A 62 -6.03 -6.98 -12.01
C ASP A 62 -5.63 -7.46 -10.61
N ARG A 63 -4.34 -7.68 -10.37
CA ARG A 63 -3.79 -8.06 -9.07
C ARG A 63 -3.69 -6.90 -8.08
N PHE A 64 -3.78 -5.66 -8.56
CA PHE A 64 -3.70 -4.47 -7.72
C PHE A 64 -5.12 -4.01 -7.34
N HIS A 65 -5.58 -4.43 -6.17
CA HIS A 65 -6.89 -4.08 -5.65
C HIS A 65 -6.82 -3.75 -4.16
N ILE A 66 -7.53 -2.70 -3.76
CA ILE A 66 -7.85 -2.46 -2.34
C ILE A 66 -9.13 -3.22 -2.06
N ARG A 67 -9.09 -4.15 -1.09
CA ARG A 67 -10.31 -4.77 -0.59
C ARG A 67 -10.85 -3.89 0.53
N GLU A 68 -12.12 -3.54 0.45
CA GLU A 68 -12.85 -3.09 1.64
C GLU A 68 -12.93 -4.29 2.59
N ASN A 69 -12.58 -4.11 3.86
CA ASN A 69 -12.83 -5.14 4.86
C ASN A 69 -14.35 -5.23 5.04
N ASP A 70 -14.90 -6.45 5.01
CA ASP A 70 -16.33 -6.75 5.25
C ASP A 70 -16.83 -6.37 6.66
N ASP A 71 -16.03 -5.69 7.47
CA ASP A 71 -16.32 -5.33 8.86
C ASP A 71 -17.18 -4.05 9.00
N GLY A 72 -17.67 -3.48 7.90
CA GLY A 72 -18.66 -2.39 7.91
C GLY A 72 -18.17 -1.05 8.49
N GLY A 73 -16.86 -0.91 8.70
CA GLY A 73 -16.24 0.34 9.14
C GLY A 73 -15.96 1.25 7.94
N ALA A 74 -16.82 2.25 7.75
CA ALA A 74 -16.52 3.37 6.86
C ALA A 74 -15.29 4.13 7.41
N PHE A 75 -14.36 4.46 6.52
CA PHE A 75 -13.34 5.48 6.75
C PHE A 75 -13.99 6.85 7.01
#